data_AF-A0AA96TFN2-F1
#
_entry.id   AF-A0AA96TFN2-F1
#
_cell.length_a   1.000
_cell.length_b   1.000
_cell.length_c   1.000
_cell.angle_alpha   90.00
_cell.angle_beta   90.00
_cell.angle_gamma   90.00
#
_symmetry.space_group_name_H-M   'P 1'
#
loop_
_entity.id
_entity.type
_entity.pdbx_description
1 polymer ?
#
loop_
_entity_poly.entity_id
_entity_poly.type
_entity_poly.pdbx_seq_one_letter_code
_entity_poly.pdbx_strand_id
1 'polypeptide(L)'
;MSTDHLAALLLSGDRGVDSGLYHPGRFELRLSGSDRVRHEIVHMHEAHHLTLTDNTTWGAALHLTARTPAWRSDHFVPLLDLCRSVQEAYATFMSVNVVLSRHGAVDEALAVYPDYEPLNRAFDTLLRPVRGPHRRALAAGAVAWCCMQSPVLTTLAGIGPEAFTIADLREADHPDERWRRLLAAPDVVASAFASADARVRDAFGEEALRADQPDRPTAAAVDDGFEPAWLLWESHVYAVIGEHLTARGATLLDHRTDLEHAVAPLRLLGGDGPVFLPDPDPLNDQVISETVLRNVVYQFADDLLDSRLLVVDRDVDIDEVVRVADLTSRLGGVPTLSINVRLAHRLSETYRFDQDTATTFAARPAEPVVAVRAVADDGEGGDVLWHVELAEPEHVIRLVEEWGDRGPVHLRLGGSCLWATEWLARWKPALDAVGDVVVLLDTSLDAVSGKWSEAGGTIDHKVVSFAGTPLTAVVFAPPDRKALWLVLGDRVIADMVIGLLAALPNLVLRTPDAVDWREVDQLILLAATQIAHTESHVDFNALRGYPWS
;
A
#
# COMPACT_ATOMS: atom_id res chain seq x y z
N MET A 1 -13.16 -20.03 -3.53
CA MET A 1 -13.08 -18.61 -3.19
C MET A 1 -14.02 -17.86 -4.12
N SER A 2 -14.99 -17.12 -3.57
CA SER A 2 -15.90 -16.29 -4.37
C SER A 2 -15.05 -15.28 -5.13
N THR A 3 -15.17 -15.25 -6.46
CA THR A 3 -14.63 -14.17 -7.28
C THR A 3 -15.46 -12.92 -6.97
N ASP A 4 -15.14 -12.26 -5.86
CA ASP A 4 -15.75 -11.02 -5.37
C ASP A 4 -15.21 -9.79 -6.12
N HIS A 5 -15.00 -9.93 -7.44
CA HIS A 5 -14.55 -8.85 -8.33
C HIS A 5 -15.61 -7.75 -8.49
N LEU A 6 -16.84 -7.99 -8.01
CA LEU A 6 -17.91 -7.00 -7.96
C LEU A 6 -17.77 -6.02 -6.78
N ALA A 7 -17.02 -6.41 -5.73
CA ALA A 7 -16.85 -5.65 -4.50
C ALA A 7 -15.49 -4.91 -4.42
N ALA A 8 -14.90 -4.63 -5.58
CA ALA A 8 -13.64 -3.90 -5.67
C ALA A 8 -13.74 -2.79 -6.71
N LEU A 9 -12.89 -1.77 -6.51
CA LEU A 9 -12.51 -0.82 -7.55
C LEU A 9 -11.27 -1.42 -8.20
N LEU A 10 -11.28 -1.52 -9.52
CA LEU A 10 -10.34 -2.38 -10.25
C LEU A 10 -9.82 -1.64 -11.45
N LEU A 11 -8.52 -1.30 -11.45
CA LEU A 11 -7.79 -0.97 -12.67
C LEU A 11 -7.27 -2.24 -13.33
N SER A 12 -7.86 -2.61 -14.46
CA SER A 12 -7.40 -3.76 -15.25
C SER A 12 -7.30 -3.41 -16.73
N GLY A 13 -6.16 -3.76 -17.34
CA GLY A 13 -6.00 -3.68 -18.80
C GLY A 13 -6.38 -4.99 -19.49
N ASP A 14 -6.48 -4.95 -20.82
CA ASP A 14 -6.82 -6.13 -21.62
C ASP A 14 -5.75 -7.23 -21.49
N ARG A 15 -6.12 -8.38 -20.91
CA ARG A 15 -5.37 -9.67 -20.88
C ARG A 15 -3.87 -9.57 -20.50
N GLY A 16 -3.55 -9.79 -19.24
CA GLY A 16 -2.17 -9.92 -18.76
C GLY A 16 -1.41 -8.60 -18.65
N VAL A 17 -2.15 -7.49 -18.62
CA VAL A 17 -1.65 -6.13 -18.38
C VAL A 17 -1.60 -5.86 -16.88
N ASP A 18 -0.76 -4.91 -16.48
CA ASP A 18 -0.69 -4.40 -15.12
C ASP A 18 -2.08 -4.06 -14.58
N SER A 19 -2.31 -4.41 -13.32
CA SER A 19 -3.60 -4.21 -12.68
C SER A 19 -3.45 -3.85 -11.22
N GLY A 20 -4.45 -3.13 -10.74
CA GLY A 20 -4.61 -2.74 -9.35
C GLY A 20 -5.99 -3.15 -8.86
N LEU A 21 -6.09 -3.48 -7.58
CA LEU A 21 -7.34 -3.87 -6.95
C LEU A 21 -7.45 -3.21 -5.58
N TYR A 22 -8.37 -2.27 -5.43
CA TYR A 22 -8.63 -1.62 -4.14
C TYR A 22 -9.77 -2.30 -3.38
N HIS A 23 -9.49 -2.58 -2.11
CA HIS A 23 -10.49 -2.89 -1.09
C HIS A 23 -10.30 -1.94 0.11
N PRO A 24 -11.35 -1.62 0.89
CA PRO A 24 -11.21 -0.75 2.04
C PRO A 24 -10.14 -1.23 3.04
N GLY A 25 -9.00 -0.52 3.07
CA GLY A 25 -7.86 -0.80 3.95
C GLY A 25 -6.81 -1.77 3.40
N ARG A 26 -6.80 -1.99 2.07
CA ARG A 26 -5.76 -2.72 1.33
C ARG A 26 -5.92 -2.49 -0.17
N PHE A 27 -4.84 -2.28 -0.90
CA PHE A 27 -4.86 -2.42 -2.35
C PHE A 27 -3.74 -3.34 -2.85
N GLU A 28 -4.04 -4.08 -3.90
CA GLU A 28 -3.15 -5.06 -4.49
C GLU A 28 -2.65 -4.56 -5.82
N LEU A 29 -1.35 -4.73 -6.08
CA LEU A 29 -0.72 -4.38 -7.33
C LEU A 29 -0.18 -5.63 -8.00
N ARG A 30 -0.54 -5.84 -9.26
CA ARG A 30 0.06 -6.83 -10.14
C ARG A 30 0.67 -6.10 -11.31
N LEU A 31 1.99 -6.00 -11.31
CA LEU A 31 2.75 -5.28 -12.33
C LEU A 31 3.63 -6.26 -13.12
N SER A 32 3.90 -5.93 -14.37
CA SER A 32 4.62 -6.76 -15.33
C SER A 32 5.48 -5.92 -16.27
N GLY A 33 6.53 -6.53 -16.84
CA GLY A 33 7.42 -5.86 -17.80
C GLY A 33 8.20 -4.70 -17.19
N SER A 34 8.55 -3.69 -17.98
CA SER A 34 9.42 -2.58 -17.57
C SER A 34 8.84 -1.19 -17.86
N ASP A 35 7.53 -1.10 -18.11
CA ASP A 35 6.86 0.18 -18.41
C ASP A 35 6.60 0.95 -17.11
N ARG A 36 7.59 1.76 -16.74
CA ARG A 36 7.55 2.57 -15.51
C ARG A 36 6.36 3.53 -15.47
N VAL A 37 5.98 4.13 -16.60
CA VAL A 37 4.86 5.09 -16.64
C VAL A 37 3.57 4.37 -16.31
N ARG A 38 3.36 3.20 -16.91
CA ARG A 38 2.20 2.35 -16.65
C ARG A 38 2.15 1.86 -15.20
N HIS A 39 3.29 1.42 -14.64
CA HIS A 39 3.41 1.02 -13.22
C HIS A 39 2.99 2.15 -12.29
N GLU A 40 3.50 3.36 -12.52
CA GLU A 40 3.16 4.54 -11.70
C GLU A 40 1.67 4.89 -11.81
N ILE A 41 1.04 4.77 -12.99
CA ILE A 41 -0.41 5.01 -13.15
C ILE A 41 -1.21 4.02 -12.30
N VAL A 42 -0.93 2.72 -12.41
CA VAL A 42 -1.66 1.67 -11.66
C VAL A 42 -1.50 1.90 -10.16
N HIS A 43 -0.27 2.09 -9.68
CA HIS A 43 -0.02 2.34 -8.27
C HIS A 43 -0.77 3.57 -7.77
N MET A 44 -0.58 4.72 -8.43
CA MET A 44 -1.19 5.97 -7.98
C MET A 44 -2.72 5.92 -8.06
N HIS A 45 -3.29 5.18 -9.01
CA HIS A 45 -4.73 4.98 -9.10
C HIS A 45 -5.28 4.33 -7.82
N GLU A 46 -4.71 3.20 -7.42
CA GLU A 46 -5.14 2.50 -6.20
C GLU A 46 -4.85 3.30 -4.92
N ALA A 47 -3.72 4.01 -4.88
CA ALA A 47 -3.40 4.93 -3.79
C ALA A 47 -4.44 6.07 -3.67
N HIS A 48 -4.98 6.57 -4.78
CA HIS A 48 -6.02 7.60 -4.76
C HIS A 48 -7.40 7.07 -4.37
N HIS A 49 -7.72 5.80 -4.64
CA HIS A 49 -8.89 5.14 -4.03
C HIS A 49 -8.75 5.08 -2.51
N LEU A 50 -7.56 4.73 -2.00
CA LEU A 50 -7.27 4.75 -0.58
C LEU A 50 -7.46 6.16 0.00
N THR A 51 -6.82 7.17 -0.59
CA THR A 51 -6.95 8.56 -0.12
C THR A 51 -8.41 9.02 -0.06
N LEU A 52 -9.21 8.78 -1.10
CA LEU A 52 -10.60 9.23 -1.12
C LEU A 52 -11.46 8.47 -0.11
N THR A 53 -11.24 7.16 0.03
CA THR A 53 -12.02 6.30 0.93
C THR A 53 -11.66 6.55 2.40
N ASP A 54 -10.38 6.79 2.69
CA ASP A 54 -9.92 7.00 4.05
C ASP A 54 -10.31 8.39 4.58
N ASN A 55 -10.53 9.38 3.72
CA ASN A 55 -10.76 10.77 4.13
C ASN A 55 -12.21 11.26 3.91
N THR A 56 -13.17 10.34 3.71
CA THR A 56 -14.57 10.73 3.50
C THR A 56 -15.54 9.91 4.32
N THR A 57 -16.70 10.48 4.66
CA THR A 57 -17.72 9.77 5.45
C THR A 57 -18.33 8.60 4.68
N TRP A 58 -18.49 8.71 3.35
CA TRP A 58 -18.89 7.57 2.52
C TRP A 58 -17.82 6.49 2.49
N GLY A 59 -16.56 6.87 2.35
CA GLY A 59 -15.46 5.91 2.42
C GLY A 59 -15.35 5.20 3.77
N ALA A 60 -15.56 5.91 4.88
CA ALA A 60 -15.65 5.30 6.21
C ALA A 60 -16.84 4.32 6.34
N ALA A 61 -17.97 4.58 5.67
CA ALA A 61 -19.08 3.61 5.59
C ALA A 61 -18.69 2.36 4.78
N LEU A 62 -17.91 2.51 3.69
CA LEU A 62 -17.34 1.39 2.95
C LEU A 62 -16.39 0.56 3.80
N HIS A 63 -15.49 1.19 4.56
CA HIS A 63 -14.61 0.49 5.51
C HIS A 63 -15.41 -0.32 6.54
N LEU A 64 -16.43 0.30 7.13
CA LEU A 64 -17.26 -0.33 8.14
C LEU A 64 -17.99 -1.57 7.57
N THR A 65 -18.64 -1.41 6.43
CA THR A 65 -19.43 -2.49 5.81
C THR A 65 -18.55 -3.60 5.23
N ALA A 66 -17.35 -3.29 4.73
CA ALA A 66 -16.38 -4.28 4.27
C ALA A 66 -15.79 -5.12 5.42
N ARG A 67 -15.58 -4.50 6.60
CA ARG A 67 -14.93 -5.16 7.75
C ARG A 67 -15.89 -5.87 8.69
N THR A 68 -17.19 -5.59 8.61
CA THR A 68 -18.21 -6.30 9.40
C THR A 68 -18.79 -7.46 8.59
N PRO A 69 -18.47 -8.73 8.89
CA PRO A 69 -18.84 -9.87 8.05
C PRO A 69 -20.35 -9.98 7.78
N ALA A 70 -21.17 -9.64 8.78
CA ALA A 70 -22.62 -9.67 8.66
C ALA A 70 -23.19 -8.63 7.68
N TRP A 71 -22.42 -7.58 7.35
CA TRP A 71 -22.89 -6.45 6.52
C TRP A 71 -22.27 -6.45 5.13
N ARG A 72 -21.19 -7.21 4.95
CA ARG A 72 -20.41 -7.20 3.72
C ARG A 72 -21.23 -7.64 2.51
N SER A 73 -22.03 -8.70 2.62
CA SER A 73 -22.85 -9.17 1.50
C SER A 73 -24.00 -8.21 1.17
N ASP A 74 -24.58 -7.60 2.19
CA ASP A 74 -25.88 -6.93 2.06
C ASP A 74 -25.73 -5.42 1.80
N HIS A 75 -24.64 -4.81 2.29
CA HIS A 75 -24.49 -3.35 2.31
C HIS A 75 -23.25 -2.84 1.57
N PHE A 76 -22.13 -3.57 1.58
CA PHE A 76 -20.88 -3.06 1.00
C PHE A 76 -20.97 -2.86 -0.52
N VAL A 77 -21.38 -3.89 -1.28
CA VAL A 77 -21.50 -3.79 -2.74
C VAL A 77 -22.52 -2.73 -3.16
N PRO A 78 -23.73 -2.66 -2.58
CA PRO A 78 -24.68 -1.61 -2.93
C PRO A 78 -24.19 -0.18 -2.61
N LEU A 79 -23.45 0.02 -1.52
CA LEU A 79 -22.84 1.33 -1.22
C LEU A 79 -21.70 1.67 -2.18
N LEU A 80 -20.90 0.68 -2.58
CA LEU A 80 -19.83 0.84 -3.55
C LEU A 80 -20.40 1.28 -4.91
N ASP A 81 -21.47 0.66 -5.36
CA ASP A 81 -22.11 0.98 -6.65
C ASP A 81 -22.64 2.42 -6.73
N LEU A 82 -22.99 3.03 -5.59
CA LEU A 82 -23.45 4.42 -5.53
C LEU A 82 -22.31 5.46 -5.55
N CYS A 83 -21.05 5.04 -5.45
CA CYS A 83 -19.88 5.92 -5.52
C CYS A 83 -18.84 5.50 -6.56
N ARG A 84 -19.12 4.46 -7.35
CA ARG A 84 -18.15 3.86 -8.28
C ARG A 84 -17.66 4.88 -9.30
N SER A 85 -18.56 5.66 -9.89
CA SER A 85 -18.19 6.61 -10.95
C SER A 85 -17.28 7.73 -10.44
N VAL A 86 -17.60 8.31 -9.28
CA VAL A 86 -16.76 9.38 -8.70
C VAL A 86 -15.40 8.85 -8.22
N GLN A 87 -15.37 7.66 -7.62
CA GLN A 87 -14.15 7.00 -7.19
C GLN A 87 -13.22 6.74 -8.38
N GLU A 88 -13.72 6.04 -9.40
CA GLU A 88 -12.95 5.67 -10.60
C GLU A 88 -12.50 6.91 -11.37
N ALA A 89 -13.37 7.92 -11.54
CA ALA A 89 -13.00 9.16 -12.19
C ALA A 89 -11.92 9.93 -11.43
N TYR A 90 -12.02 10.01 -10.11
CA TYR A 90 -11.04 10.71 -9.26
C TYR A 90 -9.68 10.01 -9.30
N ALA A 91 -9.66 8.71 -9.01
CA ALA A 91 -8.43 7.91 -8.97
C ALA A 91 -7.71 7.92 -10.34
N THR A 92 -8.47 7.79 -11.43
CA THR A 92 -7.94 7.88 -12.79
C THR A 92 -7.34 9.25 -13.09
N PHE A 93 -8.09 10.32 -12.83
CA PHE A 93 -7.62 11.66 -13.13
C PHE A 93 -6.37 12.01 -12.32
N MET A 94 -6.37 11.67 -11.04
CA MET A 94 -5.26 11.97 -10.14
C MET A 94 -4.00 11.18 -10.50
N SER A 95 -4.12 9.88 -10.81
CA SER A 95 -2.97 9.08 -11.24
C SER A 95 -2.36 9.61 -12.54
N VAL A 96 -3.21 9.96 -13.52
CA VAL A 96 -2.79 10.59 -14.78
C VAL A 96 -2.12 11.94 -14.54
N ASN A 97 -2.69 12.79 -13.69
CA ASN A 97 -2.14 14.12 -13.40
C ASN A 97 -0.75 14.03 -12.73
N VAL A 98 -0.58 13.10 -11.77
CA VAL A 98 0.71 12.85 -11.11
C VAL A 98 1.74 12.38 -12.14
N VAL A 99 1.39 11.41 -12.97
CA VAL A 99 2.32 10.85 -13.96
C VAL A 99 2.64 11.85 -15.08
N LEU A 100 1.67 12.63 -15.56
CA LEU A 100 1.89 13.73 -16.51
C LEU A 100 2.89 14.75 -15.97
N SER A 101 2.78 15.10 -14.69
CA SER A 101 3.70 16.07 -14.06
C SER A 101 5.15 15.59 -14.00
N ARG A 102 5.38 14.27 -14.02
CA ARG A 102 6.70 13.63 -13.93
C ARG A 102 7.30 13.28 -15.30
N HIS A 103 6.49 12.74 -16.20
CA HIS A 103 6.96 12.12 -17.45
C HIS A 103 6.54 12.88 -18.71
N GLY A 104 5.58 13.80 -18.61
CA GLY A 104 5.14 14.65 -19.73
C GLY A 104 4.31 13.96 -20.83
N ALA A 105 4.19 12.63 -20.84
CA ALA A 105 3.39 11.86 -21.79
C ALA A 105 2.65 10.71 -21.09
N VAL A 106 1.31 10.68 -21.18
CA VAL A 106 0.45 9.65 -20.56
C VAL A 106 -0.48 8.97 -21.55
N ASP A 107 -0.71 9.55 -22.73
CA ASP A 107 -1.63 9.00 -23.74
C ASP A 107 -1.28 7.56 -24.15
N GLU A 108 0.01 7.25 -24.29
CA GLU A 108 0.48 5.90 -24.62
C GLU A 108 0.20 4.89 -23.50
N ALA A 109 0.34 5.30 -22.24
CA ALA A 109 0.09 4.44 -21.10
C ALA A 109 -1.42 4.22 -20.87
N LEU A 110 -2.26 5.24 -21.07
CA LEU A 110 -3.71 5.12 -21.02
C LEU A 110 -4.31 4.36 -22.20
N ALA A 111 -3.63 4.29 -23.35
CA ALA A 111 -4.12 3.52 -24.50
C ALA A 111 -4.34 2.03 -24.19
N VAL A 112 -3.66 1.51 -23.15
CA VAL A 112 -3.83 0.13 -22.65
C VAL A 112 -5.07 -0.01 -21.74
N TYR A 113 -5.66 1.11 -21.32
CA TYR A 113 -6.81 1.20 -20.42
C TYR A 113 -7.95 2.01 -21.06
N PRO A 114 -8.59 1.51 -22.12
CA PRO A 114 -9.57 2.29 -22.90
C PRO A 114 -10.77 2.76 -22.07
N ASP A 115 -11.19 1.97 -21.08
CA ASP A 115 -12.30 2.31 -20.18
C ASP A 115 -11.98 3.50 -19.24
N TYR A 116 -10.70 3.82 -19.07
CA TYR A 116 -10.21 4.90 -18.22
C TYR A 116 -10.16 6.26 -18.95
N GLU A 117 -10.14 6.26 -20.28
CA GLU A 117 -10.10 7.49 -21.06
C GLU A 117 -11.38 8.35 -20.85
N PRO A 118 -12.61 7.82 -20.89
CA PRO A 118 -13.81 8.59 -20.52
C PRO A 118 -13.77 9.15 -19.10
N LEU A 119 -13.27 8.37 -18.13
CA LEU A 119 -13.18 8.76 -16.72
C LEU A 119 -12.23 9.94 -16.53
N ASN A 120 -11.01 9.85 -17.10
CA ASN A 120 -10.05 10.95 -17.10
C ASN A 120 -10.61 12.21 -17.78
N ARG A 121 -11.25 12.05 -18.94
CA ARG A 121 -11.85 13.17 -19.70
C ARG A 121 -12.94 13.91 -18.94
N ALA A 122 -13.70 13.22 -18.08
CA ALA A 122 -14.77 13.83 -17.30
C ALA A 122 -14.22 14.89 -16.34
N PHE A 123 -13.18 14.54 -15.56
CA PHE A 123 -12.48 15.51 -14.71
C PHE A 123 -11.69 16.53 -15.53
N ASP A 124 -10.96 16.12 -16.58
CA ASP A 124 -10.20 17.09 -17.39
C ASP A 124 -11.08 18.20 -17.95
N THR A 125 -12.27 17.84 -18.44
CA THR A 125 -13.25 18.80 -18.96
C THR A 125 -13.77 19.72 -17.86
N LEU A 126 -14.14 19.15 -16.71
CA LEU A 126 -14.67 19.91 -15.58
C LEU A 126 -13.63 20.88 -15.00
N LEU A 127 -12.37 20.47 -14.97
CA LEU A 127 -11.26 21.19 -14.36
C LEU A 127 -10.46 22.06 -15.34
N ARG A 128 -10.83 22.07 -16.63
CA ARG A 128 -10.23 22.92 -17.67
C ARG A 128 -10.07 24.40 -17.27
N PRO A 129 -11.01 25.02 -16.52
CA PRO A 129 -10.84 26.42 -16.10
C PRO A 129 -9.69 26.64 -15.10
N VAL A 130 -9.24 25.61 -14.39
CA VAL A 130 -8.18 25.71 -13.39
C VAL A 130 -6.81 25.70 -14.08
N ARG A 131 -5.99 26.68 -13.73
CA ARG A 131 -4.59 26.77 -14.19
C ARG A 131 -3.67 26.12 -13.16
N GLY A 132 -2.62 25.47 -13.65
CA GLY A 132 -1.59 24.88 -12.82
C GLY A 132 -1.91 23.43 -12.39
N PRO A 133 -0.91 22.54 -12.35
CA PRO A 133 -1.10 21.14 -12.01
C PRO A 133 -1.52 20.91 -10.55
N HIS A 134 -1.05 21.75 -9.61
CA HIS A 134 -1.34 21.59 -8.19
C HIS A 134 -2.80 21.97 -7.87
N ARG A 135 -3.26 23.16 -8.32
CA ARG A 135 -4.67 23.54 -8.14
C ARG A 135 -5.63 22.61 -8.87
N ARG A 136 -5.24 22.01 -10.00
CA ARG A 136 -6.05 20.97 -10.66
C ARG A 136 -6.21 19.73 -9.79
N ALA A 137 -5.17 19.30 -9.09
CA ALA A 137 -5.26 18.22 -8.10
C ALA A 137 -6.17 18.60 -6.93
N LEU A 138 -6.01 19.79 -6.35
CA LEU A 138 -6.87 20.29 -5.26
C LEU A 138 -8.34 20.40 -5.70
N ALA A 139 -8.58 20.83 -6.94
CA ALA A 139 -9.92 20.94 -7.51
C ALA A 139 -10.59 19.57 -7.65
N ALA A 140 -9.84 18.56 -8.12
CA ALA A 140 -10.32 17.19 -8.20
C ALA A 140 -10.68 16.65 -6.81
N GLY A 141 -9.81 16.89 -5.82
CA GLY A 141 -10.04 16.55 -4.42
C GLY A 141 -11.32 17.19 -3.87
N ALA A 142 -11.45 18.52 -3.96
CA ALA A 142 -12.62 19.23 -3.46
C ALA A 142 -13.94 18.77 -4.11
N VAL A 143 -13.93 18.52 -5.43
CA VAL A 143 -15.10 17.99 -6.16
C VAL A 143 -15.46 16.58 -5.68
N ALA A 144 -14.47 15.67 -5.60
CA ALA A 144 -14.68 14.30 -5.16
C ALA A 144 -15.16 14.24 -3.70
N TRP A 145 -14.56 15.04 -2.82
CA TRP A 145 -14.98 15.18 -1.43
C TRP A 145 -16.41 15.72 -1.32
N CYS A 146 -16.80 16.77 -2.05
CA CYS A 146 -18.20 17.23 -2.05
C CYS A 146 -19.20 16.12 -2.43
N CYS A 147 -18.80 15.20 -3.31
CA CYS A 147 -19.63 14.05 -3.67
C CYS A 147 -19.66 13.00 -2.55
N MET A 148 -18.52 12.69 -1.94
CA MET A 148 -18.35 11.61 -0.96
C MET A 148 -18.70 12.00 0.49
N GLN A 149 -18.81 13.28 0.79
CA GLN A 149 -19.02 13.80 2.14
C GLN A 149 -20.51 13.98 2.44
N SER A 150 -21.15 12.88 2.85
CA SER A 150 -22.60 12.76 3.06
C SER A 150 -22.94 12.22 4.46
N PRO A 151 -24.18 12.36 4.95
CA PRO A 151 -24.58 11.86 6.28
C PRO A 151 -24.85 10.34 6.33
N VAL A 152 -24.22 9.55 5.45
CA VAL A 152 -24.43 8.10 5.35
C VAL A 152 -24.16 7.37 6.68
N LEU A 153 -23.10 7.74 7.39
CA LEU A 153 -22.77 7.15 8.70
C LEU A 153 -23.82 7.47 9.78
N THR A 154 -24.35 8.70 9.79
CA THR A 154 -25.45 9.08 10.69
C THR A 154 -26.71 8.27 10.39
N THR A 155 -27.00 8.03 9.11
CA THR A 155 -28.16 7.25 8.68
C THR A 155 -27.99 5.77 9.07
N LEU A 156 -26.83 5.18 8.78
CA LEU A 156 -26.47 3.81 9.17
C LEU A 156 -26.57 3.61 10.69
N ALA A 157 -26.00 4.52 11.49
CA ALA A 157 -26.05 4.41 12.95
C ALA A 157 -27.45 4.65 13.52
N GLY A 158 -28.27 5.49 12.89
CA GLY A 158 -29.62 5.79 13.34
C GLY A 158 -30.62 4.65 13.10
N ILE A 159 -30.47 3.93 11.99
CA ILE A 159 -31.36 2.82 11.60
C ILE A 159 -30.88 1.50 12.21
N GLY A 160 -29.57 1.34 12.30
CA GLY A 160 -28.93 0.08 12.63
C GLY A 160 -28.75 -0.82 11.41
N PRO A 161 -27.76 -1.72 11.46
CA PRO A 161 -27.32 -2.46 10.30
C PRO A 161 -28.28 -3.56 9.84
N GLU A 162 -29.09 -4.13 10.73
CA GLU A 162 -30.05 -5.19 10.35
C GLU A 162 -31.25 -4.64 9.59
N ALA A 163 -31.58 -3.36 9.79
CA ALA A 163 -32.74 -2.72 9.19
C ALA A 163 -32.37 -1.77 8.03
N PHE A 164 -31.10 -1.38 7.91
CA PHE A 164 -30.63 -0.48 6.86
C PHE A 164 -30.82 -1.09 5.47
N THR A 165 -31.25 -0.26 4.53
CA THR A 165 -31.27 -0.52 3.09
C THR A 165 -30.79 0.72 2.36
N ILE A 166 -30.36 0.56 1.10
CA ILE A 166 -30.00 1.70 0.26
C ILE A 166 -31.16 2.70 0.08
N ALA A 167 -32.41 2.24 0.15
CA ALA A 167 -33.59 3.13 0.02
C ALA A 167 -33.75 4.11 1.20
N ASP A 168 -33.06 3.86 2.32
CA ASP A 168 -33.03 4.78 3.46
C ASP A 168 -32.12 5.99 3.21
N LEU A 169 -31.23 5.89 2.23
CA LEU A 169 -30.42 7.01 1.77
C LEU A 169 -31.22 7.86 0.78
N ARG A 170 -31.15 9.18 0.95
CA ARG A 170 -31.72 10.11 -0.02
C ARG A 170 -30.86 10.09 -1.27
N GLU A 171 -31.48 10.01 -2.44
CA GLU A 171 -30.77 10.02 -3.73
C GLU A 171 -29.83 11.23 -3.87
N ALA A 172 -30.24 12.41 -3.39
CA ALA A 172 -29.41 13.63 -3.40
C ALA A 172 -28.10 13.51 -2.58
N ASP A 173 -28.01 12.52 -1.69
CA ASP A 173 -26.82 12.21 -0.90
C ASP A 173 -25.94 11.12 -1.52
N HIS A 174 -26.35 10.47 -2.61
CA HIS A 174 -25.53 9.47 -3.29
C HIS A 174 -24.34 10.15 -3.99
N PRO A 175 -23.10 9.64 -3.84
CA PRO A 175 -21.94 10.29 -4.44
C PRO A 175 -22.01 10.41 -5.97
N ASP A 176 -22.43 9.37 -6.67
CA ASP A 176 -22.54 9.40 -8.13
C ASP A 176 -23.68 10.32 -8.63
N GLU A 177 -24.73 10.51 -7.82
CA GLU A 177 -25.77 11.52 -8.09
C GLU A 177 -25.18 12.94 -8.02
N ARG A 178 -24.44 13.23 -6.94
CA ARG A 178 -23.78 14.53 -6.76
C ARG A 178 -22.78 14.80 -7.89
N TRP A 179 -21.96 13.80 -8.23
CA TRP A 179 -21.03 13.86 -9.34
C TRP A 179 -21.71 14.22 -10.66
N ARG A 180 -22.81 13.52 -11.00
CA ARG A 180 -23.56 13.79 -12.23
C ARG A 180 -24.17 15.20 -12.26
N ARG A 181 -24.61 15.72 -11.11
CA ARG A 181 -25.11 17.11 -11.01
C ARG A 181 -24.00 18.12 -11.27
N LEU A 182 -22.79 17.89 -10.78
CA LEU A 182 -21.64 18.76 -11.03
C LEU A 182 -21.20 18.72 -12.50
N LEU A 183 -21.17 17.54 -13.11
CA LEU A 183 -20.91 17.39 -14.55
C LEU A 183 -21.95 18.13 -15.41
N ALA A 184 -23.20 18.22 -14.95
CA ALA A 184 -24.27 18.96 -15.62
C ALA A 184 -24.23 20.48 -15.35
N ALA A 185 -23.36 20.96 -14.45
CA ALA A 185 -23.26 22.37 -14.04
C ALA A 185 -21.81 22.91 -14.11
N PRO A 186 -21.10 22.79 -15.25
CA PRO A 186 -19.69 23.17 -15.36
C PRO A 186 -19.44 24.67 -15.07
N ASP A 187 -20.40 25.54 -15.38
CA ASP A 187 -20.30 26.98 -15.11
C ASP A 187 -20.22 27.30 -13.61
N VAL A 188 -20.90 26.52 -12.77
CA VAL A 188 -20.86 26.69 -11.32
C VAL A 188 -19.50 26.28 -10.80
N VAL A 189 -18.97 25.16 -11.27
CA VAL A 189 -17.65 24.66 -10.88
C VAL A 189 -16.55 25.63 -11.33
N ALA A 190 -16.63 26.14 -12.57
CA ALA A 190 -15.74 27.19 -13.06
C ALA A 190 -15.81 28.48 -12.22
N SER A 191 -17.02 28.90 -11.81
CA SER A 191 -17.22 30.06 -10.95
C SER A 191 -16.63 29.86 -9.55
N ALA A 192 -16.70 28.64 -9.01
CA ALA A 192 -16.08 28.31 -7.73
C ALA A 192 -14.56 28.50 -7.78
N PHE A 193 -13.90 28.00 -8.83
CA PHE A 193 -12.45 28.16 -9.03
C PHE A 193 -12.04 29.63 -9.19
N ALA A 194 -12.76 30.39 -10.00
CA ALA A 194 -12.49 31.82 -10.19
C ALA A 194 -12.65 32.61 -8.88
N SER A 195 -13.64 32.24 -8.06
CA SER A 195 -13.86 32.83 -6.75
C SER A 195 -12.75 32.45 -5.75
N ALA A 196 -12.26 31.22 -5.78
CA ALA A 196 -11.13 30.77 -4.95
C ALA A 196 -9.83 31.49 -5.33
N ASP A 197 -9.55 31.64 -6.62
CA ASP A 197 -8.42 32.45 -7.12
C ASP A 197 -8.52 33.90 -6.63
N ALA A 198 -9.72 34.50 -6.64
CA ALA A 198 -9.92 35.85 -6.09
C ALA A 198 -9.58 35.93 -4.60
N ARG A 199 -10.02 34.96 -3.80
CA ARG A 199 -9.71 34.94 -2.36
C ARG A 199 -8.22 34.75 -2.07
N VAL A 200 -7.55 33.86 -2.78
CA VAL A 200 -6.10 33.68 -2.63
C VAL A 200 -5.36 34.95 -3.03
N ARG A 201 -5.75 35.59 -4.14
CA ARG A 201 -5.16 36.86 -4.58
C ARG A 201 -5.33 37.95 -3.51
N ASP A 202 -6.51 38.04 -2.91
CA ASP A 202 -6.81 39.07 -1.90
C ASP A 202 -6.04 38.82 -0.59
N ALA A 203 -5.86 37.57 -0.18
CA ALA A 203 -5.23 37.21 1.09
C ALA A 203 -3.69 37.06 1.01
N PHE A 204 -3.16 36.51 -0.09
CA PHE A 204 -1.77 36.11 -0.25
C PHE A 204 -1.06 36.76 -1.46
N GLY A 205 -1.81 37.51 -2.27
CA GLY A 205 -1.27 38.18 -3.46
C GLY A 205 -1.21 37.31 -4.72
N GLU A 206 -0.86 37.93 -5.85
CA GLU A 206 -0.75 37.26 -7.15
C GLU A 206 0.39 36.24 -7.23
N GLU A 207 1.41 36.37 -6.38
CA GLU A 207 2.58 35.49 -6.40
C GLU A 207 2.22 34.04 -6.08
N ALA A 208 1.34 33.82 -5.10
CA ALA A 208 0.83 32.48 -4.78
C ALA A 208 0.22 31.81 -6.02
N LEU A 209 -0.67 32.49 -6.74
CA LEU A 209 -1.29 31.95 -7.97
C LEU A 209 -0.31 31.76 -9.13
N ARG A 210 0.81 32.51 -9.15
CA ARG A 210 1.87 32.36 -10.15
C ARG A 210 2.83 31.22 -9.82
N ALA A 211 2.93 30.82 -8.56
CA ALA A 211 3.73 29.66 -8.16
C ALA A 211 3.21 28.37 -8.80
N ASP A 212 1.89 28.27 -9.01
CA ASP A 212 1.23 27.14 -9.68
C ASP A 212 0.78 27.50 -11.11
N GLN A 213 1.73 27.45 -12.06
CA GLN A 213 1.49 27.63 -13.50
C GLN A 213 2.05 26.45 -14.30
N PRO A 214 1.48 26.13 -15.48
CA PRO A 214 1.93 24.99 -16.29
C PRO A 214 3.40 25.05 -16.74
N ASP A 215 3.97 26.26 -16.85
CA ASP A 215 5.36 26.51 -17.24
C ASP A 215 6.33 26.51 -16.05
N ARG A 216 5.83 26.32 -14.82
CA ARG A 216 6.62 26.30 -13.59
C ARG A 216 6.79 24.87 -13.08
N PRO A 217 7.92 24.56 -12.43
CA PRO A 217 8.07 23.29 -11.73
C PRO A 217 7.00 23.16 -10.63
N THR A 218 6.35 22.01 -10.52
CA THR A 218 5.37 21.73 -9.45
C THR A 218 5.94 22.01 -8.06
N ALA A 219 7.23 21.75 -7.85
CA ALA A 219 7.92 22.01 -6.59
C ALA A 219 7.88 23.49 -6.15
N ALA A 220 7.70 24.45 -7.07
CA ALA A 220 7.55 25.87 -6.73
C ALA A 220 6.19 26.17 -6.09
N ALA A 221 5.15 25.39 -6.43
CA ALA A 221 3.82 25.52 -5.83
C ALA A 221 3.73 24.84 -4.47
N VAL A 222 4.55 23.81 -4.22
CA VAL A 222 4.57 23.02 -2.97
C VAL A 222 5.59 23.58 -1.96
N ASP A 223 6.00 24.84 -2.12
CA ASP A 223 6.76 25.54 -1.08
C ASP A 223 5.87 25.74 0.16
N ASP A 224 6.36 25.38 1.35
CA ASP A 224 5.69 25.54 2.65
C ASP A 224 5.10 26.95 2.83
N GLY A 225 5.70 27.97 2.20
CA GLY A 225 5.20 29.34 2.21
C GLY A 225 3.80 29.54 1.59
N PHE A 226 3.33 28.61 0.75
CA PHE A 226 2.02 28.70 0.07
C PHE A 226 0.97 27.72 0.60
N GLU A 227 1.31 26.83 1.54
CA GLU A 227 0.37 25.87 2.12
C GLU A 227 -0.93 26.53 2.65
N PRO A 228 -0.89 27.66 3.39
CA PRO A 228 -2.11 28.33 3.83
C PRO A 228 -2.97 28.88 2.68
N ALA A 229 -2.34 29.25 1.55
CA ALA A 229 -3.05 29.73 0.37
C ALA A 229 -3.82 28.59 -0.31
N TRP A 230 -3.22 27.40 -0.40
CA TRP A 230 -3.83 26.21 -0.97
C TRP A 230 -4.95 25.64 -0.11
N LEU A 231 -4.77 25.65 1.20
CA LEU A 231 -5.84 25.32 2.13
C LEU A 231 -7.05 26.27 1.98
N LEU A 232 -6.81 27.58 1.89
CA LEU A 232 -7.88 28.55 1.64
C LEU A 232 -8.56 28.30 0.29
N TRP A 233 -7.77 28.00 -0.74
CA TRP A 233 -8.29 27.76 -2.08
C TRP A 233 -9.22 26.54 -2.12
N GLU A 234 -8.73 25.40 -1.64
CA GLU A 234 -9.47 24.12 -1.63
C GLU A 234 -10.76 24.22 -0.80
N SER A 235 -10.66 24.73 0.43
CA SER A 235 -11.82 24.87 1.32
C SER A 235 -12.89 25.81 0.75
N HIS A 236 -12.49 26.86 0.03
CA HIS A 236 -13.44 27.76 -0.63
C HIS A 236 -14.13 27.10 -1.82
N VAL A 237 -13.39 26.34 -2.64
CA VAL A 237 -13.98 25.55 -3.73
C VAL A 237 -15.00 24.56 -3.18
N TYR A 238 -14.63 23.82 -2.13
CA TYR A 238 -15.52 22.88 -1.45
C TYR A 238 -16.79 23.58 -0.96
N ALA A 239 -16.67 24.73 -0.29
CA ALA A 239 -17.81 25.47 0.23
C ALA A 239 -18.79 25.91 -0.89
N VAL A 240 -18.28 26.49 -1.98
CA VAL A 240 -19.14 26.99 -3.08
C VAL A 240 -19.83 25.84 -3.83
N ILE A 241 -19.11 24.76 -4.11
CA ILE A 241 -19.70 23.55 -4.71
C ILE A 241 -20.73 22.94 -3.76
N GLY A 242 -20.40 22.90 -2.48
CA GLY A 242 -21.27 22.45 -1.40
C GLY A 242 -22.59 23.20 -1.30
N GLU A 243 -22.56 24.53 -1.36
CA GLU A 243 -23.75 25.39 -1.40
C GLU A 243 -24.64 25.05 -2.59
N HIS A 244 -24.04 24.84 -3.77
CA HIS A 244 -24.78 24.47 -4.97
C HIS A 244 -25.50 23.12 -4.85
N LEU A 245 -24.83 22.11 -4.28
CA LEU A 245 -25.41 20.79 -4.03
C LEU A 245 -26.50 20.85 -2.95
N THR A 246 -26.27 21.63 -1.90
CA THR A 246 -27.22 21.82 -0.78
C THR A 246 -28.50 22.51 -1.26
N ALA A 247 -28.38 23.52 -2.13
CA ALA A 247 -29.53 24.16 -2.79
C ALA A 247 -30.37 23.18 -3.64
N ARG A 248 -29.85 21.98 -3.94
CA ARG A 248 -30.51 20.88 -4.67
C ARG A 248 -30.85 19.69 -3.77
N GLY A 249 -30.87 19.91 -2.46
CA GLY A 249 -31.36 18.95 -1.48
C GLY A 249 -30.32 17.95 -0.96
N ALA A 250 -29.04 18.05 -1.36
CA ALA A 250 -27.97 17.29 -0.73
C ALA A 250 -27.71 17.81 0.68
N THR A 251 -27.28 16.94 1.60
CA THR A 251 -26.69 17.37 2.88
C THR A 251 -25.19 17.19 2.80
N LEU A 252 -24.49 18.32 2.79
CA LEU A 252 -23.04 18.35 2.84
C LEU A 252 -22.56 18.46 4.28
N LEU A 253 -21.62 17.60 4.64
CA LEU A 253 -20.90 17.68 5.90
C LEU A 253 -19.68 18.60 5.75
N ASP A 254 -19.08 19.05 6.84
CA ASP A 254 -17.90 19.91 6.77
C ASP A 254 -16.71 19.17 6.13
N HIS A 255 -15.87 19.92 5.43
CA HIS A 255 -14.71 19.48 4.68
C HIS A 255 -13.74 18.66 5.52
N ARG A 256 -13.54 19.06 6.79
CA ARG A 256 -12.54 18.45 7.70
C ARG A 256 -13.08 18.09 9.10
N THR A 257 -14.22 18.63 9.52
CA THR A 257 -14.65 18.58 10.92
C THR A 257 -15.60 17.43 11.25
N ASP A 258 -16.17 16.75 10.26
CA ASP A 258 -17.19 15.72 10.48
C ASP A 258 -16.68 14.27 10.49
N LEU A 259 -15.38 14.01 10.22
CA LEU A 259 -14.81 12.67 10.44
C LEU A 259 -14.69 12.36 11.94
N GLU A 260 -14.35 13.35 12.75
CA GLU A 260 -14.36 13.24 14.22
C GLU A 260 -15.77 13.01 14.78
N HIS A 261 -16.79 13.68 14.21
CA HIS A 261 -18.19 13.47 14.57
C HIS A 261 -18.76 12.15 14.04
N ALA A 262 -18.19 11.63 12.94
CA ALA A 262 -18.49 10.30 12.40
C ALA A 262 -17.97 9.16 13.29
N VAL A 263 -17.00 9.42 14.17
CA VAL A 263 -16.48 8.43 15.13
C VAL A 263 -17.57 7.92 16.08
N ALA A 264 -18.48 8.78 16.53
CA ALA A 264 -19.54 8.37 17.46
C ALA A 264 -20.54 7.38 16.81
N PRO A 265 -21.11 7.65 15.62
CA PRO A 265 -21.82 6.67 14.81
C PRO A 265 -21.05 5.36 14.60
N LEU A 266 -19.75 5.44 14.26
CA LEU A 266 -18.93 4.24 14.03
C LEU A 266 -18.73 3.40 15.30
N ARG A 267 -18.56 4.03 16.47
CA ARG A 267 -18.46 3.33 17.77
C ARG A 267 -19.77 2.67 18.18
N LEU A 268 -20.92 3.31 17.91
CA LEU A 268 -22.25 2.75 18.20
C LEU A 268 -22.54 1.49 17.38
N LEU A 269 -21.93 1.42 16.18
CA LEU A 269 -22.07 0.32 15.24
C LEU A 269 -21.25 -0.93 15.62
N GLY A 270 -20.56 -0.91 16.78
CA GLY A 270 -20.13 -2.13 17.47
C GLY A 270 -19.14 -3.01 16.72
N GLY A 271 -18.31 -2.44 15.85
CA GLY A 271 -17.24 -3.20 15.20
C GLY A 271 -16.26 -3.72 16.24
N ASP A 272 -16.22 -5.04 16.46
CA ASP A 272 -15.28 -5.71 17.38
C ASP A 272 -13.81 -5.66 16.91
N GLY A 273 -13.52 -4.97 15.80
CA GLY A 273 -12.17 -4.66 15.32
C GLY A 273 -11.84 -3.18 15.48
N PRO A 274 -10.57 -2.77 15.27
CA PRO A 274 -10.23 -1.36 15.17
C PRO A 274 -11.02 -0.75 14.02
N VAL A 275 -12.12 -0.08 14.37
CA VAL A 275 -12.81 0.85 13.49
C VAL A 275 -11.73 1.78 12.99
N PHE A 276 -11.49 1.77 11.68
CA PHE A 276 -10.57 2.73 11.08
C PHE A 276 -11.16 4.12 11.34
N LEU A 277 -10.46 4.87 12.18
CA LEU A 277 -10.70 6.29 12.31
C LEU A 277 -9.78 6.92 11.27
N PRO A 278 -10.35 7.59 10.26
CA PRO A 278 -9.58 8.53 9.42
C PRO A 278 -8.72 9.40 10.33
N ASP A 279 -7.45 9.58 9.99
CA ASP A 279 -6.58 10.50 10.71
C ASP A 279 -7.17 11.93 10.55
N PRO A 280 -7.54 12.63 11.63
CA PRO A 280 -8.13 13.96 11.54
C PRO A 280 -7.11 15.05 11.20
N ASP A 281 -5.81 14.78 11.30
CA ASP A 281 -4.78 15.78 11.02
C ASP A 281 -4.63 16.04 9.51
N PRO A 282 -4.28 17.27 9.09
CA PRO A 282 -3.97 17.55 7.69
C PRO A 282 -2.87 16.60 7.23
N LEU A 283 -3.17 15.82 6.19
CA LEU A 283 -2.30 14.81 5.64
C LEU A 283 -0.97 15.44 5.17
N ASN A 284 0.06 15.34 6.00
CA ASN A 284 1.45 15.53 5.58
C ASN A 284 1.82 14.41 4.60
N ASP A 285 2.61 14.71 3.56
CA ASP A 285 3.15 13.74 2.61
C ASP A 285 3.77 12.50 3.29
N GLN A 286 4.36 12.67 4.48
CA GLN A 286 4.86 11.56 5.29
C GLN A 286 3.73 10.61 5.71
N VAL A 287 2.64 11.15 6.26
CA VAL A 287 1.48 10.37 6.71
C VAL A 287 0.80 9.68 5.53
N ILE A 288 0.70 10.36 4.39
CA ILE A 288 0.18 9.76 3.15
C ILE A 288 1.07 8.59 2.73
N SER A 289 2.38 8.79 2.68
CA SER A 289 3.34 7.75 2.25
C SER A 289 3.29 6.54 3.20
N GLU A 290 3.27 6.76 4.51
CA GLU A 290 3.11 5.69 5.51
C GLU A 290 1.77 4.97 5.34
N THR A 291 0.68 5.70 5.11
CA THR A 291 -0.65 5.12 4.90
C THR A 291 -0.70 4.29 3.62
N VAL A 292 -0.16 4.78 2.50
CA VAL A 292 -0.09 4.04 1.24
C VAL A 292 0.76 2.77 1.40
N LEU A 293 1.95 2.89 1.99
CA LEU A 293 2.82 1.74 2.25
C LEU A 293 2.16 0.70 3.16
N ARG A 294 1.45 1.12 4.21
CA ARG A 294 0.71 0.19 5.08
C ARG A 294 -0.41 -0.54 4.35
N ASN A 295 -0.97 -0.01 3.27
CA ASN A 295 -2.11 -0.62 2.59
C ASN A 295 -1.74 -1.32 1.28
N VAL A 296 -0.54 -1.12 0.74
CA VAL A 296 -0.11 -1.78 -0.50
C VAL A 296 0.26 -3.23 -0.27
N VAL A 297 -0.19 -4.09 -1.19
CA VAL A 297 0.24 -5.48 -1.34
C VAL A 297 0.76 -5.67 -2.75
N TYR A 298 2.05 -6.01 -2.84
CA TYR A 298 2.71 -6.22 -4.12
C TYR A 298 2.70 -7.71 -4.48
N GLN A 299 1.87 -8.08 -5.47
CA GLN A 299 1.65 -9.47 -5.87
C GLN A 299 2.72 -9.93 -6.87
N PHE A 300 3.36 -11.07 -6.57
CA PHE A 300 4.26 -11.77 -7.49
C PHE A 300 3.56 -12.90 -8.24
N ALA A 301 2.49 -13.46 -7.65
CA ALA A 301 1.75 -14.59 -8.19
C ALA A 301 0.27 -14.24 -8.42
N ASP A 302 -0.40 -15.06 -9.23
CA ASP A 302 -1.82 -14.88 -9.51
C ASP A 302 -2.71 -15.20 -8.30
N ASP A 303 -2.24 -16.10 -7.47
CA ASP A 303 -2.88 -16.64 -6.27
C ASP A 303 -1.78 -17.04 -5.27
N LEU A 304 -2.15 -17.51 -4.09
CA LEU A 304 -1.22 -18.06 -3.12
C LEU A 304 -0.51 -19.30 -3.69
N LEU A 305 0.80 -19.35 -3.55
CA LEU A 305 1.63 -20.50 -3.90
C LEU A 305 1.24 -21.70 -3.04
N ASP A 306 1.06 -22.86 -3.68
CA ASP A 306 0.82 -24.11 -2.97
C ASP A 306 2.09 -24.51 -2.20
N SER A 307 1.90 -24.74 -0.91
CA SER A 307 3.01 -24.95 0.04
C SER A 307 2.75 -26.13 0.98
N ARG A 308 3.83 -26.78 1.40
CA ARG A 308 3.82 -27.84 2.41
C ARG A 308 4.76 -27.49 3.56
N LEU A 309 4.31 -27.70 4.80
CA LEU A 309 5.16 -27.61 5.99
C LEU A 309 5.71 -28.99 6.32
N LEU A 310 7.03 -29.09 6.43
CA LEU A 310 7.75 -30.28 6.90
C LEU A 310 8.60 -29.88 8.09
N VAL A 311 8.78 -30.75 9.08
CA VAL A 311 9.59 -30.48 10.27
C VAL A 311 10.82 -31.38 10.27
N VAL A 312 12.00 -30.78 10.48
CA VAL A 312 13.27 -31.53 10.57
C VAL A 312 13.22 -32.56 11.70
N ASP A 313 13.84 -33.72 11.46
CA ASP A 313 13.92 -34.87 12.36
C ASP A 313 12.55 -35.53 12.70
N ARG A 314 11.43 -34.99 12.16
CA ARG A 314 10.08 -35.59 12.23
C ARG A 314 9.62 -36.10 10.88
N ASP A 315 9.69 -35.23 9.87
CA ASP A 315 9.16 -35.48 8.52
C ASP A 315 10.28 -35.63 7.50
N VAL A 316 11.44 -34.98 7.72
CA VAL A 316 12.58 -34.97 6.80
C VAL A 316 13.91 -34.83 7.55
N ASP A 317 14.95 -35.53 7.09
CA ASP A 317 16.32 -35.42 7.63
C ASP A 317 17.09 -34.25 7.00
N ILE A 318 18.02 -33.64 7.75
CA ILE A 318 18.81 -32.49 7.26
C ILE A 318 19.55 -32.77 5.94
N ASP A 319 20.12 -33.97 5.78
CA ASP A 319 20.85 -34.35 4.56
C ASP A 319 19.94 -34.29 3.32
N GLU A 320 18.67 -34.67 3.48
CA GLU A 320 17.67 -34.60 2.43
C GLU A 320 17.27 -33.15 2.13
N VAL A 321 17.14 -32.30 3.16
CA VAL A 321 16.89 -30.86 3.00
C VAL A 321 18.01 -30.19 2.19
N VAL A 322 19.27 -30.51 2.51
CA VAL A 322 20.45 -30.01 1.79
C VAL A 322 20.45 -30.49 0.35
N ARG A 323 20.15 -31.78 0.12
CA ARG A 323 20.07 -32.35 -1.23
C ARG A 323 19.01 -31.65 -2.08
N VAL A 324 17.81 -31.44 -1.54
CA VAL A 324 16.72 -30.77 -2.25
C VAL A 324 17.09 -29.31 -2.51
N ALA A 325 17.53 -28.56 -1.50
CA ALA A 325 17.93 -27.16 -1.66
C ALA A 325 19.05 -26.97 -2.69
N ASP A 326 20.04 -27.87 -2.75
CA ASP A 326 21.09 -27.83 -3.78
C ASP A 326 20.54 -28.00 -5.20
N LEU A 327 19.54 -28.86 -5.37
CA LEU A 327 18.94 -29.11 -6.68
C LEU A 327 18.00 -27.99 -7.13
N THR A 328 17.26 -27.38 -6.19
CA THR A 328 16.09 -26.58 -6.52
C THR A 328 16.29 -25.09 -6.28
N SER A 329 17.18 -24.72 -5.37
CA SER A 329 17.41 -23.34 -4.95
C SER A 329 18.69 -22.80 -5.59
N ARG A 330 18.71 -22.69 -6.92
CA ARG A 330 19.87 -22.21 -7.69
C ARG A 330 19.64 -20.83 -8.28
N LEU A 331 20.58 -19.91 -8.07
CA LEU A 331 20.59 -18.58 -8.68
C LEU A 331 21.83 -18.40 -9.54
N GLY A 332 21.63 -18.07 -10.82
CA GLY A 332 22.72 -18.05 -11.80
C GLY A 332 23.43 -19.41 -11.97
N GLY A 333 22.74 -20.51 -11.66
CA GLY A 333 23.29 -21.87 -11.68
C GLY A 333 24.07 -22.28 -10.42
N VAL A 334 24.29 -21.36 -9.48
CA VAL A 334 24.97 -21.62 -8.20
C VAL A 334 23.93 -22.04 -7.16
N PRO A 335 24.16 -23.13 -6.40
CA PRO A 335 23.31 -23.53 -5.27
C PRO A 335 23.28 -22.46 -4.19
N THR A 336 22.12 -22.22 -3.59
CA THR A 336 21.95 -21.19 -2.57
C THR A 336 21.06 -21.71 -1.45
N LEU A 337 21.51 -21.56 -0.21
CA LEU A 337 20.71 -21.91 0.95
C LEU A 337 20.11 -20.65 1.55
N SER A 338 18.80 -20.67 1.76
CA SER A 338 18.07 -19.55 2.33
C SER A 338 17.25 -19.99 3.52
N ILE A 339 17.63 -19.46 4.67
CA ILE A 339 16.91 -19.67 5.92
C ILE A 339 15.96 -18.48 6.06
N ASN A 340 14.68 -18.75 6.19
CA ASN A 340 13.63 -17.75 6.28
C ASN A 340 13.03 -17.75 7.67
N VAL A 341 12.81 -16.56 8.21
CA VAL A 341 12.10 -16.39 9.47
C VAL A 341 10.91 -15.48 9.23
N ARG A 342 9.71 -15.98 9.52
CA ARG A 342 8.43 -15.26 9.39
C ARG A 342 7.53 -15.60 10.56
N LEU A 343 6.63 -14.70 10.94
CA LEU A 343 5.56 -15.04 11.88
C LEU A 343 4.63 -16.10 11.26
N ALA A 344 4.11 -17.01 12.08
CA ALA A 344 3.25 -18.10 11.61
C ALA A 344 2.02 -17.60 10.83
N HIS A 345 1.35 -16.54 11.30
CA HIS A 345 0.21 -15.98 10.57
C HIS A 345 0.60 -15.42 9.20
N ARG A 346 1.80 -14.85 9.06
CA ARG A 346 2.31 -14.35 7.77
C ARG A 346 2.57 -15.47 6.78
N LEU A 347 3.00 -16.63 7.26
CA LEU A 347 3.06 -17.79 6.39
C LEU A 347 1.65 -18.16 5.88
N SER A 348 0.63 -18.19 6.74
CA SER A 348 -0.74 -18.47 6.31
C SER A 348 -1.33 -17.44 5.36
N GLU A 349 -0.90 -16.18 5.44
CA GLU A 349 -1.36 -15.10 4.54
C GLU A 349 -0.65 -15.14 3.19
N THR A 350 0.64 -15.51 3.17
CA THR A 350 1.46 -15.51 1.95
C THR A 350 1.40 -16.83 1.18
N TYR A 351 0.96 -17.94 1.77
CA TYR A 351 0.98 -19.26 1.13
C TYR A 351 -0.30 -20.06 1.35
N ARG A 352 -0.57 -20.99 0.42
CA ARG A 352 -1.64 -21.96 0.57
C ARG A 352 -1.10 -23.24 1.20
N PHE A 353 -1.43 -23.44 2.46
CA PHE A 353 -1.14 -24.69 3.18
C PHE A 353 -2.37 -25.59 3.28
N ASP A 354 -2.15 -26.85 3.65
CA ASP A 354 -3.24 -27.73 4.07
C ASP A 354 -3.92 -27.24 5.37
N GLN A 355 -5.10 -27.82 5.65
CA GLN A 355 -5.94 -27.40 6.78
C GLN A 355 -5.26 -27.64 8.14
N ASP A 356 -4.46 -28.70 8.26
CA ASP A 356 -3.80 -29.06 9.52
C ASP A 356 -2.67 -28.07 9.85
N THR A 357 -1.89 -27.69 8.83
CA THR A 357 -0.85 -26.66 8.93
C THR A 357 -1.46 -25.30 9.21
N ALA A 358 -2.53 -24.93 8.50
CA ALA A 358 -3.26 -23.68 8.74
C ALA A 358 -3.78 -23.60 10.19
N THR A 359 -4.31 -24.71 10.72
CA THR A 359 -4.77 -24.81 12.12
C THR A 359 -3.59 -24.67 13.09
N THR A 360 -2.45 -25.27 12.77
CA THR A 360 -1.22 -25.15 13.57
C THR A 360 -0.75 -23.70 13.65
N PHE A 361 -0.66 -22.99 12.52
CA PHE A 361 -0.27 -21.59 12.52
C PHE A 361 -1.28 -20.67 13.21
N ALA A 362 -2.58 -20.94 13.06
CA ALA A 362 -3.62 -20.20 13.77
C ALA A 362 -3.53 -20.34 15.31
N ALA A 363 -2.98 -21.45 15.82
CA ALA A 363 -2.79 -21.67 17.25
C ALA A 363 -1.57 -20.91 17.83
N ARG A 364 -0.61 -20.51 16.99
CA ARG A 364 0.63 -19.80 17.38
C ARG A 364 0.94 -18.60 16.46
N PRO A 365 0.00 -17.67 16.24
CA PRO A 365 0.07 -16.71 15.13
C PRO A 365 1.25 -15.73 15.22
N ALA A 366 1.67 -15.38 16.44
CA ALA A 366 2.77 -14.46 16.71
C ALA A 366 4.13 -15.16 16.94
N GLU A 367 4.20 -16.49 16.79
CA GLU A 367 5.45 -17.23 16.93
C GLU A 367 6.24 -17.20 15.61
N PRO A 368 7.52 -16.78 15.62
CA PRO A 368 8.36 -16.87 14.43
C PRO A 368 8.71 -18.33 14.08
N VAL A 369 8.52 -18.68 12.81
CA VAL A 369 8.87 -19.97 12.22
C VAL A 369 10.16 -19.80 11.43
N VAL A 370 11.18 -20.61 11.75
CA VAL A 370 12.43 -20.69 10.99
C VAL A 370 12.31 -21.82 10.00
N ALA A 371 12.46 -21.55 8.70
CA ALA A 371 12.33 -22.58 7.68
C ALA A 371 13.29 -22.40 6.50
N VAL A 372 13.73 -23.51 5.93
CA VAL A 372 14.32 -23.54 4.58
C VAL A 372 13.21 -23.61 3.55
N ARG A 373 13.33 -22.82 2.49
CA ARG A 373 12.40 -22.88 1.35
C ARG A 373 13.05 -23.58 0.17
N ALA A 374 12.33 -24.53 -0.41
CA ALA A 374 12.76 -25.26 -1.60
C ALA A 374 11.56 -25.60 -2.48
N VAL A 375 11.69 -25.46 -3.79
CA VAL A 375 10.63 -25.85 -4.74
C VAL A 375 10.84 -27.32 -5.09
N ALA A 376 9.87 -28.18 -4.84
CA ALA A 376 10.00 -29.61 -5.12
C ALA A 376 8.78 -30.14 -5.86
N ASP A 377 8.97 -31.24 -6.59
CA ASP A 377 7.88 -31.98 -7.23
C ASP A 377 6.95 -32.56 -6.15
N ASP A 378 5.64 -32.32 -6.28
CA ASP A 378 4.62 -32.78 -5.36
C ASP A 378 4.28 -34.27 -5.51
N GLY A 379 4.86 -34.93 -6.51
CA GLY A 379 4.65 -36.35 -6.87
C GLY A 379 3.47 -36.58 -7.82
N GLU A 380 2.68 -35.53 -8.10
CA GLU A 380 1.54 -35.51 -9.02
C GLU A 380 1.84 -34.70 -10.29
N GLY A 381 3.08 -34.21 -10.43
CA GLY A 381 3.56 -33.45 -11.58
C GLY A 381 3.39 -31.94 -11.45
N GLY A 382 3.09 -31.44 -10.25
CA GLY A 382 3.08 -30.02 -9.90
C GLY A 382 4.31 -29.65 -9.04
N ASP A 383 4.75 -28.40 -9.13
CA ASP A 383 5.76 -27.86 -8.21
C ASP A 383 5.05 -27.35 -6.94
N VAL A 384 5.55 -27.76 -5.77
CA VAL A 384 5.09 -27.29 -4.46
C VAL A 384 6.25 -26.64 -3.69
N LEU A 385 5.97 -25.56 -2.97
CA LEU A 385 6.98 -24.91 -2.14
C LEU A 385 7.06 -25.61 -0.78
N TRP A 386 8.18 -26.27 -0.51
CA TRP A 386 8.46 -26.82 0.81
C TRP A 386 8.91 -25.72 1.76
N HIS A 387 8.29 -25.70 2.93
CA HIS A 387 8.73 -24.96 4.11
C HIS A 387 9.23 -25.99 5.11
N VAL A 388 10.54 -26.20 5.16
CA VAL A 388 11.15 -27.13 6.10
C VAL A 388 11.48 -26.40 7.40
N GLU A 389 10.62 -26.53 8.40
CA GLU A 389 10.74 -25.93 9.73
C GLU A 389 11.94 -26.51 10.49
N LEU A 390 12.85 -25.61 10.86
CA LEU A 390 13.93 -25.82 11.79
C LEU A 390 13.34 -25.51 13.18
N ALA A 391 12.85 -26.52 13.88
CA ALA A 391 12.16 -26.32 15.17
C ALA A 391 13.10 -25.88 16.32
N GLU A 392 14.41 -26.15 16.20
CA GLU A 392 15.41 -25.94 17.24
C GLU A 392 16.63 -25.19 16.68
N PRO A 393 17.29 -24.31 17.47
CA PRO A 393 18.48 -23.57 17.03
C PRO A 393 19.61 -24.47 16.51
N GLU A 394 19.76 -25.67 17.08
CA GLU A 394 20.76 -26.66 16.69
C GLU A 394 20.54 -27.17 15.25
N HIS A 395 19.29 -27.15 14.75
CA HIS A 395 19.01 -27.52 13.36
C HIS A 395 19.61 -26.53 12.37
N VAL A 396 19.63 -25.23 12.70
CA VAL A 396 20.27 -24.21 11.84
C VAL A 396 21.77 -24.48 11.73
N ILE A 397 22.43 -24.74 12.86
CA ILE A 397 23.88 -25.00 12.90
C ILE A 397 24.21 -26.25 12.08
N ARG A 398 23.50 -27.37 12.34
CA ARG A 398 23.68 -28.62 11.61
C ARG A 398 23.43 -28.46 10.11
N LEU A 399 22.40 -27.71 9.72
CA LEU A 399 22.08 -27.44 8.32
C LEU A 399 23.19 -26.64 7.63
N VAL A 400 23.73 -25.60 8.27
CA VAL A 400 24.83 -24.79 7.71
C VAL A 400 26.11 -25.62 7.60
N GLU A 401 26.42 -26.43 8.61
CA GLU A 401 27.56 -27.35 8.59
C GLU A 401 27.44 -28.37 7.45
N GLU A 402 26.27 -28.99 7.30
CA GLU A 402 26.02 -29.97 6.23
C GLU A 402 26.00 -29.32 4.85
N TRP A 403 25.53 -28.07 4.73
CA TRP A 403 25.60 -27.31 3.48
C TRP A 403 27.04 -27.06 3.01
N GLY A 404 27.96 -26.79 3.95
CA GLY A 404 29.38 -26.67 3.67
C GLY A 404 29.73 -25.58 2.65
N ASP A 405 30.50 -25.92 1.62
CA ASP A 405 31.01 -25.00 0.58
C ASP A 405 30.19 -25.01 -0.73
N ARG A 406 28.99 -25.61 -0.72
CA ARG A 406 28.14 -25.76 -1.92
C ARG A 406 27.69 -24.43 -2.54
N GLY A 407 27.62 -23.37 -1.75
CA GLY A 407 27.25 -22.04 -2.20
C GLY A 407 26.88 -21.11 -1.05
N PRO A 408 26.45 -19.87 -1.31
CA PRO A 408 26.14 -18.90 -0.27
C PRO A 408 24.97 -19.34 0.60
N VAL A 409 25.09 -19.08 1.90
CA VAL A 409 24.01 -19.20 2.89
C VAL A 409 23.63 -17.79 3.33
N HIS A 410 22.33 -17.53 3.43
CA HIS A 410 21.86 -16.28 3.99
C HIS A 410 20.58 -16.47 4.80
N LEU A 411 20.37 -15.55 5.74
CA LEU A 411 19.19 -15.47 6.58
C LEU A 411 18.29 -14.32 6.11
N ARG A 412 17.01 -14.63 5.86
CA ARG A 412 15.95 -13.65 5.60
C ARG A 412 15.02 -13.55 6.80
N LEU A 413 15.19 -12.53 7.61
CA LEU A 413 14.38 -12.27 8.80
C LEU A 413 13.24 -11.30 8.46
N GLY A 414 11.99 -11.66 8.73
CA GLY A 414 10.91 -10.66 8.72
C GLY A 414 11.15 -9.67 9.86
N GLY A 415 11.08 -8.37 9.56
CA GLY A 415 11.23 -7.32 10.56
C GLY A 415 10.33 -7.57 11.76
N SER A 416 9.07 -7.95 11.50
CA SER A 416 8.03 -8.32 12.48
C SER A 416 8.48 -9.35 13.52
N CYS A 417 9.42 -10.24 13.19
CA CYS A 417 9.96 -11.23 14.13
C CYS A 417 10.88 -10.62 15.20
N LEU A 418 11.38 -9.39 15.00
CA LEU A 418 12.22 -8.68 15.99
C LEU A 418 11.44 -8.32 17.27
N TRP A 419 10.11 -8.34 17.24
CA TRP A 419 9.25 -8.11 18.39
C TRP A 419 9.08 -9.33 19.30
N ALA A 420 9.37 -10.53 18.79
CA ALA A 420 9.36 -11.75 19.59
C ALA A 420 10.67 -11.86 20.40
N THR A 421 10.82 -11.02 21.43
CA THR A 421 12.11 -10.83 22.14
C THR A 421 12.64 -12.08 22.82
N GLU A 422 11.77 -12.89 23.45
CA GLU A 422 12.16 -14.16 24.07
C GLU A 422 12.64 -15.18 23.03
N TRP A 423 11.92 -15.27 21.90
CA TRP A 423 12.31 -16.09 20.76
C TRP A 423 13.66 -15.61 20.22
N LEU A 424 13.82 -14.31 19.98
CA LEU A 424 15.05 -13.75 19.44
C LEU A 424 16.23 -14.01 20.37
N ALA A 425 16.06 -13.89 21.69
CA ALA A 425 17.12 -14.18 22.65
C ALA A 425 17.60 -15.65 22.58
N ARG A 426 16.68 -16.60 22.39
CA ARG A 426 16.99 -18.03 22.20
C ARG A 426 17.68 -18.29 20.85
N TRP A 427 17.18 -17.68 19.78
CA TRP A 427 17.59 -18.01 18.41
C TRP A 427 18.81 -17.23 17.92
N LYS A 428 19.07 -16.04 18.47
CA LYS A 428 20.12 -15.13 17.99
C LYS A 428 21.49 -15.81 17.82
N PRO A 429 22.01 -16.63 18.76
CA PRO A 429 23.32 -17.26 18.57
C PRO A 429 23.41 -18.15 17.33
N ALA A 430 22.35 -18.91 17.02
CA ALA A 430 22.31 -19.76 15.84
C ALA A 430 22.13 -18.95 14.55
N LEU A 431 21.33 -17.87 14.61
CA LEU A 431 21.14 -16.97 13.48
C LEU A 431 22.40 -16.17 13.12
N ASP A 432 23.13 -15.69 14.14
CA ASP A 432 24.41 -14.99 13.96
C ASP A 432 25.47 -15.93 13.34
N ALA A 433 25.40 -17.24 13.60
CA ALA A 433 26.34 -18.22 13.05
C ALA A 433 26.16 -18.45 11.54
N VAL A 434 25.01 -18.09 10.97
CA VAL A 434 24.77 -18.14 9.52
C VAL A 434 25.60 -17.09 8.77
N GLY A 435 25.86 -15.94 9.40
CA GLY A 435 26.58 -14.82 8.81
C GLY A 435 25.64 -13.76 8.23
N ASP A 436 25.38 -13.81 6.92
CA ASP A 436 24.68 -12.76 6.19
C ASP A 436 23.18 -12.69 6.55
N VAL A 437 22.77 -11.61 7.23
CA VAL A 437 21.37 -11.36 7.62
C VAL A 437 20.77 -10.20 6.82
N VAL A 438 19.68 -10.50 6.13
CA VAL A 438 18.82 -9.54 5.47
C VAL A 438 17.47 -9.48 6.20
N VAL A 439 17.09 -8.30 6.65
CA VAL A 439 15.80 -8.05 7.30
C VAL A 439 14.83 -7.51 6.26
N LEU A 440 13.79 -8.28 5.93
CA LEU A 440 12.68 -7.80 5.13
C LEU A 440 11.82 -6.87 5.97
N LEU A 441 11.64 -5.62 5.54
CA LEU A 441 10.71 -4.69 6.16
C LEU A 441 9.27 -5.09 5.76
N ASP A 442 8.67 -5.98 6.56
CA ASP A 442 7.29 -6.47 6.43
C ASP A 442 6.32 -5.74 7.36
N THR A 443 6.75 -4.61 7.90
CA THR A 443 6.06 -3.78 8.90
C THR A 443 6.24 -2.31 8.53
N SER A 444 5.49 -1.41 9.15
CA SER A 444 5.64 0.02 8.93
C SER A 444 6.99 0.54 9.46
N LEU A 445 7.54 1.56 8.80
CA LEU A 445 8.87 2.08 9.13
C LEU A 445 8.94 2.67 10.54
N ASP A 446 7.87 3.32 10.99
CA ASP A 446 7.74 3.89 12.34
C ASP A 446 7.84 2.84 13.44
N ALA A 447 7.41 1.60 13.17
CA ALA A 447 7.49 0.50 14.13
C ALA A 447 8.96 0.13 14.45
N VAL A 448 9.89 0.34 13.52
CA VAL A 448 11.31 -0.02 13.66
C VAL A 448 12.26 1.17 13.85
N SER A 449 11.87 2.36 13.38
CA SER A 449 12.78 3.50 13.24
C SER A 449 13.08 4.25 14.53
N GLY A 450 12.23 4.14 15.56
CA GLY A 450 12.41 4.85 16.83
C GLY A 450 13.80 4.65 17.45
N LYS A 451 14.29 3.40 17.46
CA LYS A 451 15.64 3.08 17.98
C LYS A 451 16.76 3.68 17.13
N TRP A 452 16.56 3.83 15.81
CA TRP A 452 17.55 4.44 14.93
C TRP A 452 17.60 5.94 15.16
N SER A 453 16.45 6.59 15.27
CA SER A 453 16.35 8.02 15.55
C SER A 453 16.88 8.41 16.93
N GLU A 454 16.72 7.55 17.94
CA GLU A 454 17.34 7.74 19.26
C GLU A 454 18.87 7.63 19.21
N ALA A 455 19.40 6.66 18.46
CA ALA A 455 20.84 6.48 18.30
C ALA A 455 21.49 7.61 17.48
N GLY A 456 20.74 8.16 16.52
CA GLY A 456 21.22 9.16 15.56
C GLY A 456 22.28 8.60 14.60
N GLY A 457 22.73 9.44 13.66
CA GLY A 457 23.80 9.09 12.72
C GLY A 457 23.34 9.03 11.27
N THR A 458 23.88 8.07 10.52
CA THR A 458 23.65 7.98 9.06
C THR A 458 22.93 6.70 8.68
N ILE A 459 21.96 6.82 7.78
CA ILE A 459 21.41 5.67 7.06
C ILE A 459 22.05 5.61 5.68
N ASP A 460 22.57 4.44 5.35
CA ASP A 460 23.09 4.14 4.02
C ASP A 460 22.00 3.46 3.23
N HIS A 461 21.79 3.85 1.98
CA HIS A 461 20.82 3.16 1.14
C HIS A 461 21.32 2.94 -0.28
N LYS A 462 20.72 1.96 -0.94
CA LYS A 462 20.89 1.64 -2.35
C LYS A 462 19.54 1.24 -2.93
N VAL A 463 19.31 1.63 -4.18
CA VAL A 463 18.15 1.19 -4.96
C VAL A 463 18.62 0.25 -6.05
N VAL A 464 18.00 -0.91 -6.16
CA VAL A 464 18.31 -1.92 -7.19
C VAL A 464 17.04 -2.23 -7.96
N SER A 465 17.01 -1.91 -9.25
CA SER A 465 15.92 -2.27 -10.15
C SER A 465 16.29 -3.52 -10.95
N PHE A 466 15.35 -4.45 -11.07
CA PHE A 466 15.57 -5.74 -11.72
C PHE A 466 15.17 -5.68 -13.19
N ALA A 467 16.14 -5.93 -14.08
CA ALA A 467 15.97 -5.77 -15.51
C ALA A 467 14.80 -6.62 -16.06
N GLY A 468 13.96 -6.00 -16.90
CA GLY A 468 12.80 -6.66 -17.50
C GLY A 468 11.62 -6.88 -16.55
N THR A 469 11.67 -6.35 -15.34
CA THR A 469 10.62 -6.48 -14.32
C THR A 469 10.28 -5.13 -13.70
N PRO A 470 9.08 -4.97 -13.11
CA PRO A 470 8.72 -3.80 -12.30
C PRO A 470 9.46 -3.76 -10.95
N LEU A 471 10.09 -4.87 -10.56
CA LEU A 471 10.62 -5.05 -9.22
C LEU A 471 11.78 -4.08 -8.95
N THR A 472 11.66 -3.38 -7.83
CA THR A 472 12.68 -2.52 -7.25
C THR A 472 12.89 -2.89 -5.79
N ALA A 473 14.15 -3.03 -5.40
CA ALA A 473 14.58 -3.20 -4.03
C ALA A 473 15.15 -1.89 -3.49
N VAL A 474 14.72 -1.49 -2.30
CA VAL A 474 15.46 -0.51 -1.48
C VAL A 474 16.17 -1.27 -0.38
N VAL A 475 17.49 -1.16 -0.38
CA VAL A 475 18.33 -1.74 0.66
C VAL A 475 18.87 -0.61 1.50
N PHE A 476 18.84 -0.76 2.82
CA PHE A 476 19.41 0.24 3.70
C PHE A 476 20.06 -0.37 4.94
N ALA A 477 21.10 0.30 5.43
CA ALA A 477 21.79 -0.08 6.67
C ALA A 477 21.60 1.05 7.71
N PRO A 478 20.99 0.76 8.87
CA PRO A 478 20.87 1.73 9.96
C PRO A 478 22.25 2.02 10.58
N PRO A 479 22.37 3.04 11.45
CA PRO A 479 23.66 3.51 11.98
C PRO A 479 24.53 2.44 12.64
N ASP A 480 23.94 1.42 13.27
CA ASP A 480 24.68 0.33 13.91
C ASP A 480 25.20 -0.74 12.93
N ARG A 481 24.72 -0.70 11.68
CA ARG A 481 25.04 -1.60 10.56
C ARG A 481 25.00 -3.09 10.91
N LYS A 482 24.18 -3.48 11.88
CA LYS A 482 24.12 -4.88 12.33
C LYS A 482 23.38 -5.79 11.35
N ALA A 483 22.54 -5.23 10.50
CA ALA A 483 21.81 -5.96 9.48
C ALA A 483 21.52 -5.07 8.27
N LEU A 484 21.36 -5.70 7.11
CA LEU A 484 20.85 -5.03 5.91
C LEU A 484 19.33 -5.14 5.90
N TRP A 485 18.66 -4.01 5.81
CA TRP A 485 17.22 -3.96 5.64
C TRP A 485 16.87 -3.93 4.16
N LEU A 486 15.79 -4.59 3.80
CA LEU A 486 15.33 -4.75 2.43
C LEU A 486 13.83 -4.43 2.37
N VAL A 487 13.46 -3.57 1.42
CA VAL A 487 12.08 -3.38 0.95
C VAL A 487 12.01 -3.84 -0.49
N LEU A 488 10.92 -4.51 -0.87
CA LEU A 488 10.62 -4.89 -2.24
C LEU A 488 9.28 -4.28 -2.67
N GLY A 489 9.22 -3.85 -3.93
CA GLY A 489 8.03 -3.25 -4.50
C GLY A 489 8.28 -2.74 -5.91
N ASP A 490 7.54 -1.74 -6.34
CA ASP A 490 7.85 -0.97 -7.54
C ASP A 490 8.71 0.27 -7.23
N ARG A 491 8.88 1.12 -8.24
CA ARG A 491 9.61 2.38 -8.09
C ARG A 491 8.91 3.36 -7.13
N VAL A 492 7.58 3.34 -7.07
CA VAL A 492 6.80 4.24 -6.20
C VAL A 492 7.01 3.88 -4.74
N ILE A 493 6.92 2.59 -4.38
CA ILE A 493 7.25 2.08 -3.05
C ILE A 493 8.69 2.50 -2.67
N ALA A 494 9.63 2.34 -3.61
CA ALA A 494 11.02 2.71 -3.37
C ALA A 494 11.19 4.21 -3.06
N ASP A 495 10.58 5.08 -3.86
CA ASP A 495 10.65 6.52 -3.66
C ASP A 495 9.97 6.95 -2.34
N MET A 496 8.83 6.34 -1.99
CA MET A 496 8.14 6.58 -0.70
C MET A 496 9.03 6.19 0.50
N VAL A 497 9.61 4.99 0.48
CA VAL A 497 10.48 4.53 1.57
C VAL A 497 11.71 5.42 1.72
N ILE A 498 12.33 5.85 0.62
CA ILE A 498 13.48 6.77 0.64
C ILE A 498 13.07 8.12 1.25
N GLY A 499 11.90 8.65 0.86
CA GLY A 499 11.34 9.88 1.45
C GLY A 499 11.14 9.75 2.95
N LEU A 500 10.53 8.65 3.41
CA LEU A 500 10.33 8.38 4.83
C LEU A 500 11.66 8.24 5.59
N LEU A 501 12.64 7.52 5.04
CA LEU A 501 13.98 7.39 5.64
C LEU A 501 14.68 8.75 5.76
N ALA A 502 14.53 9.62 4.76
CA ALA A 502 15.09 10.97 4.77
C ALA A 502 14.40 11.90 5.79
N ALA A 503 13.14 11.65 6.11
CA ALA A 503 12.35 12.40 7.09
C ALA A 503 12.58 11.94 8.54
N LEU A 504 13.29 10.82 8.77
CA LEU A 504 13.52 10.32 10.13
C LEU A 504 14.33 11.32 10.98
N PRO A 505 13.88 11.64 12.20
CA PRO A 505 14.55 12.61 13.05
C PRO A 505 15.93 12.11 13.47
N ASN A 506 16.88 13.06 13.58
CA ASN A 506 18.28 12.84 13.99
C ASN A 506 19.11 11.92 13.08
N LEU A 507 18.59 11.58 11.90
CA LEU A 507 19.27 10.73 10.93
C LEU A 507 19.59 11.52 9.65
N VAL A 508 20.70 11.17 9.02
CA VAL A 508 21.11 11.70 7.73
C VAL A 508 21.11 10.55 6.73
N LEU A 509 20.22 10.61 5.75
CA LEU A 509 20.24 9.66 4.63
C LEU A 509 21.39 10.01 3.69
N ARG A 510 22.38 9.11 3.57
CA ARG A 510 23.51 9.31 2.66
C ARG A 510 23.12 8.96 1.23
N THR A 511 23.71 9.66 0.27
CA THR A 511 23.50 9.36 -1.15
C THR A 511 24.00 7.95 -1.48
N PRO A 512 23.37 7.24 -2.44
CA PRO A 512 23.74 5.87 -2.76
C PRO A 512 25.22 5.69 -3.14
N ASP A 513 25.79 6.68 -3.84
CA ASP A 513 27.18 6.66 -4.31
C ASP A 513 28.22 6.92 -3.20
N ALA A 514 27.79 7.32 -1.99
CA ALA A 514 28.67 7.56 -0.87
C ALA A 514 29.16 6.27 -0.17
N VAL A 515 28.65 5.11 -0.59
CA VAL A 515 28.90 3.81 0.03
C VAL A 515 29.26 2.78 -1.05
N ASP A 516 30.29 1.99 -0.79
CA ASP A 516 30.64 0.87 -1.65
C ASP A 516 29.82 -0.36 -1.25
N TRP A 517 28.87 -0.74 -2.10
CA TRP A 517 27.96 -1.87 -1.88
C TRP A 517 28.45 -3.19 -2.48
N ARG A 518 29.63 -3.20 -3.13
CA ARG A 518 30.11 -4.35 -3.91
C ARG A 518 30.17 -5.66 -3.11
N GLU A 519 30.47 -5.58 -1.81
CA GLU A 519 30.56 -6.75 -0.93
C GLU A 519 29.19 -7.41 -0.67
N VAL A 520 28.10 -6.64 -0.76
CA VAL A 520 26.75 -7.11 -0.43
C VAL A 520 25.80 -7.15 -1.63
N ASP A 521 26.25 -6.73 -2.81
CA ASP A 521 25.45 -6.71 -4.04
C ASP A 521 24.90 -8.09 -4.41
N GLN A 522 25.72 -9.13 -4.24
CA GLN A 522 25.27 -10.50 -4.49
C GLN A 522 24.19 -10.93 -3.50
N LEU A 523 24.33 -10.58 -2.21
CA LEU A 523 23.35 -10.88 -1.18
C LEU A 523 22.02 -10.17 -1.43
N ILE A 524 22.06 -8.91 -1.87
CA ILE A 524 20.86 -8.13 -2.23
C ILE A 524 20.11 -8.81 -3.38
N LEU A 525 20.82 -9.13 -4.47
CA LEU A 525 20.24 -9.78 -5.63
C LEU A 525 19.67 -11.16 -5.26
N LEU A 526 20.39 -11.91 -4.43
CA LEU A 526 20.00 -13.22 -3.93
C LEU A 526 18.70 -13.14 -3.14
N ALA A 527 18.66 -12.29 -2.11
CA ALA A 527 17.50 -12.16 -1.22
C ALA A 527 16.26 -11.67 -1.98
N ALA A 528 16.41 -10.64 -2.81
CA ALA A 528 15.30 -10.07 -3.58
C ALA A 528 14.73 -11.05 -4.61
N THR A 529 15.61 -11.72 -5.38
CA THR A 529 15.17 -12.69 -6.39
C THR A 529 14.48 -13.88 -5.75
N GLN A 530 15.01 -14.39 -4.63
CA GLN A 530 14.36 -15.47 -3.93
C GLN A 530 13.01 -15.05 -3.35
N ILE A 531 12.87 -13.84 -2.79
CA ILE A 531 11.55 -13.38 -2.32
C ILE A 531 10.56 -13.34 -3.49
N ALA A 532 10.94 -12.70 -4.61
CA ALA A 532 10.08 -12.60 -5.79
C ALA A 532 9.72 -13.96 -6.43
N HIS A 533 10.49 -15.02 -6.19
CA HIS A 533 10.21 -16.37 -6.71
C HIS A 533 9.53 -17.30 -5.71
N THR A 534 9.64 -17.02 -4.42
CA THR A 534 9.19 -17.94 -3.36
C THR A 534 8.18 -17.32 -2.41
N GLU A 535 7.70 -16.11 -2.66
CA GLU A 535 6.60 -15.49 -1.93
C GLU A 535 5.49 -15.13 -2.92
N SER A 536 4.23 -15.28 -2.53
CA SER A 536 3.10 -14.89 -3.39
C SER A 536 2.97 -13.37 -3.49
N HIS A 537 3.32 -12.65 -2.43
CA HIS A 537 3.34 -11.20 -2.34
C HIS A 537 4.23 -10.70 -1.20
N VAL A 538 4.49 -9.39 -1.18
CA VAL A 538 5.05 -8.65 -0.04
C VAL A 538 4.15 -7.48 0.34
N ASP A 539 4.14 -7.13 1.63
CA ASP A 539 3.40 -6.00 2.19
C ASP A 539 4.08 -5.50 3.49
N PHE A 540 3.49 -4.49 4.13
CA PHE A 540 4.00 -3.85 5.35
C PHE A 540 3.09 -4.07 6.58
N ASN A 541 2.25 -5.11 6.55
CA ASN A 541 1.16 -5.31 7.52
C ASN A 541 1.43 -6.36 8.59
N ALA A 542 2.66 -6.86 8.73
CA ALA A 542 2.89 -8.07 9.51
C ALA A 542 2.64 -7.97 11.03
N LEU A 543 2.48 -6.76 11.55
CA LEU A 543 2.09 -6.54 12.95
C LEU A 543 0.61 -6.19 13.13
N ARG A 544 -0.13 -5.92 12.05
CA ARG A 544 -1.51 -5.39 12.11
C ARG A 544 -2.43 -6.35 12.86
N GLY A 545 -3.11 -5.85 13.91
CA GLY A 545 -4.08 -6.63 14.69
C GLY A 545 -3.47 -7.47 15.83
N TYR A 546 -2.18 -7.33 16.09
CA TYR A 546 -1.49 -7.97 17.22
C TYR A 546 -1.15 -6.95 18.31
N PRO A 547 -1.00 -7.35 19.58
CA PRO A 547 -0.77 -6.43 20.72
C PRO A 547 0.53 -5.62 20.63
N TRP A 548 1.32 -5.82 19.59
CA TRP A 548 2.57 -5.12 19.30
C TRP A 548 2.40 -3.97 18.28
N SER A 549 1.22 -3.85 17.65
CA SER A 549 0.87 -2.78 16.69
C SER A 549 0.44 -1.48 17.35
#